data_AF-A0A6L2PK17-F1
#
_entry.id   AF-A0A6L2PK17-F1
#
_cell.length_a   1.000
_cell.length_b   1.000
_cell.length_c   1.000
_cell.angle_alpha   90.00
_cell.angle_beta   90.00
_cell.angle_gamma   90.00
#
_symmetry.space_group_name_H-M   'P 1'
#
loop_
_entity.id
_entity.type
_entity.pdbx_description
1 polymer ?
#
loop_
_entity_poly.entity_id
_entity_poly.type
_entity_poly.pdbx_seq_one_letter_code
_entity_poly.pdbx_strand_id
1 'polypeptide(L)'
;AVKVNLHVECKCHGVSGSCTMKTCWKTLPAFRQIGDSLMRKYSTARAVLAVEVGSRRGRLNKNLQLVLGRLPVWSHQLLEKKRTPRRSDLVFLQESPNY
;
A
#
# COMPACT_ATOMS: atom_id res chain seq x y z
N ALA A 1 -5.07 1.38 2.86
CA ALA A 1 -6.24 0.47 2.80
C ALA A 1 -7.55 1.23 2.87
N VAL A 2 -7.73 2.13 3.84
CA VAL A 2 -8.96 2.94 4.03
C VAL A 2 -9.44 3.63 2.74
N LYS A 3 -8.63 4.52 2.15
CA LYS A 3 -9.01 5.27 0.94
C LYS A 3 -9.40 4.40 -0.27
N VAL A 4 -8.83 3.19 -0.37
CA VAL A 4 -9.04 2.28 -1.51
C VAL A 4 -10.34 1.49 -1.35
N ASN A 5 -10.82 1.31 -0.12
CA ASN A 5 -12.06 0.58 0.17
C ASN A 5 -13.26 1.51 0.35
N LEU A 6 -13.12 2.82 0.12
CA LEU A 6 -14.27 3.73 0.13
C LEU A 6 -15.24 3.36 -0.99
N HIS A 7 -16.53 3.29 -0.66
CA HIS A 7 -17.60 3.15 -1.65
C HIS A 7 -18.43 4.43 -1.73
N VAL A 8 -19.17 4.56 -2.83
CA VAL A 8 -20.10 5.67 -3.02
C VAL A 8 -21.47 5.20 -2.56
N GLU A 9 -22.06 5.92 -1.61
CA GLU A 9 -23.46 5.80 -1.26
C GLU A 9 -24.24 6.95 -1.89
N CYS A 10 -25.46 6.65 -2.32
CA CYS A 10 -26.34 7.63 -2.94
C CYS A 10 -27.72 7.58 -2.28
N LYS A 11 -28.32 8.75 -2.07
CA LYS A 11 -29.72 8.91 -1.69
C LYS A 11 -30.51 9.47 -2.87
N CYS A 12 -31.65 8.84 -3.16
CA CYS A 12 -32.55 9.25 -4.25
C CYS A 12 -33.62 10.22 -3.74
N HIS A 13 -33.99 11.18 -4.60
CA HIS A 13 -34.85 12.31 -4.26
C HIS A 13 -35.97 12.56 -5.31
N GLY A 14 -36.36 11.57 -6.10
CA GLY A 14 -37.43 11.71 -7.11
C GLY A 14 -38.83 11.34 -6.59
N VAL A 15 -39.86 11.75 -7.33
CA VAL A 15 -41.27 11.43 -7.04
C VAL A 15 -41.46 9.92 -6.95
N SER A 16 -42.25 9.47 -5.97
CA SER A 16 -42.52 8.05 -5.70
C SER A 16 -41.26 7.19 -5.46
N GLY A 17 -40.18 7.78 -4.95
CA GLY A 17 -38.92 7.08 -4.68
C GLY A 17 -38.05 6.85 -5.91
N SER A 18 -38.35 7.51 -7.04
CA SER A 18 -37.49 7.47 -8.22
C SER A 18 -36.12 8.11 -7.97
N CYS A 19 -35.11 7.68 -8.73
CA CYS A 19 -33.73 8.19 -8.62
C CYS A 19 -33.38 9.21 -9.72
N THR A 20 -34.37 9.92 -10.26
CA THR A 20 -34.17 10.97 -11.28
C THR A 20 -33.23 12.09 -10.79
N MET A 21 -33.33 12.41 -9.50
CA MET A 21 -32.35 13.19 -8.75
C MET A 21 -31.75 12.32 -7.65
N LYS A 22 -30.43 12.37 -7.48
CA LYS A 22 -29.74 11.71 -6.36
C LYS A 22 -28.54 12.50 -5.89
N THR A 23 -28.25 12.42 -4.60
CA THR A 23 -27.04 12.97 -3.99
C THR A 23 -26.17 11.82 -3.54
N CYS A 24 -24.89 11.85 -3.90
CA CYS A 24 -23.94 10.79 -3.56
C CYS A 24 -22.75 11.33 -2.77
N TRP A 25 -22.20 10.53 -1.87
CA TRP A 25 -20.99 10.82 -1.11
C TRP A 25 -20.13 9.57 -0.96
N LYS A 26 -18.82 9.75 -0.76
CA LYS A 26 -17.93 8.65 -0.40
C LYS A 26 -18.07 8.36 1.08
N THR A 27 -18.23 7.09 1.42
CA THR A 27 -18.38 6.63 2.79
C THR A 27 -17.40 5.50 3.09
N LEU A 28 -17.17 5.25 4.37
CA LEU A 28 -16.35 4.14 4.84
C LEU A 28 -17.18 2.86 4.81
N PRO A 29 -16.61 1.73 4.34
CA PRO A 29 -17.22 0.44 4.55
C PRO A 29 -17.15 0.05 6.02
N ALA A 30 -17.85 -1.03 6.39
CA ALA A 30 -17.68 -1.64 7.70
C ALA A 30 -16.18 -1.93 7.96
N PHE A 31 -15.70 -1.59 9.17
CA PHE A 31 -14.28 -1.69 9.50
C PHE A 31 -13.71 -3.11 9.29
N ARG A 32 -14.52 -4.15 9.46
CA ARG A 32 -14.17 -5.54 9.15
C ARG A 32 -13.62 -5.71 7.73
N GLN A 33 -14.23 -5.08 6.72
CA GLN A 33 -13.78 -5.18 5.33
C GLN A 33 -12.38 -4.57 5.13
N ILE A 34 -12.09 -3.48 5.83
CA ILE A 34 -10.75 -2.86 5.83
C ILE A 34 -9.75 -3.80 6.51
N GLY A 35 -10.14 -4.41 7.63
CA GLY A 35 -9.35 -5.43 8.34
C GLY A 35 -9.02 -6.63 7.45
N ASP A 36 -10.02 -7.20 6.77
CA ASP A 36 -9.84 -8.33 5.86
C ASP A 36 -8.93 -7.96 4.67
N SER A 37 -9.08 -6.73 4.14
CA SER A 37 -8.20 -6.21 3.10
C SER A 37 -6.74 -6.06 3.56
N LEU A 38 -6.51 -5.70 4.82
CA LEU A 38 -5.16 -5.62 5.41
C LEU A 38 -4.61 -7.00 5.74
N MET A 39 -5.44 -7.92 6.24
CA MET A 39 -5.04 -9.29 6.54
C MET A 39 -4.55 -10.02 5.30
N ARG A 40 -5.25 -9.87 4.16
CA ARG A 40 -4.77 -10.41 2.88
C ARG A 40 -3.38 -9.87 2.49
N LYS A 41 -3.11 -8.59 2.75
CA LYS A 41 -1.80 -7.99 2.49
C LYS A 41 -0.73 -8.45 3.47
N TYR A 42 -1.12 -8.71 4.71
CA TYR A 42 -0.24 -9.25 5.73
C TYR A 42 0.23 -10.66 5.34
N SER A 43 -0.70 -11.52 4.89
CA SER A 43 -0.36 -12.87 4.40
C SER A 43 0.56 -12.87 3.18
N THR A 44 0.61 -11.78 2.40
CA THR A 44 1.49 -11.62 1.23
C THR A 44 2.56 -10.55 1.44
N ALA A 45 2.87 -10.19 2.69
CA ALA A 45 3.86 -9.17 2.99
C ALA A 45 5.24 -9.61 2.50
N ARG A 46 6.08 -8.64 2.12
CA ARG A 46 7.40 -8.93 1.53
C ARG A 46 8.54 -8.44 2.42
N ALA A 47 9.56 -9.28 2.57
CA ALA A 47 10.82 -8.88 3.20
C ALA A 47 11.49 -7.76 2.38
N VAL A 48 11.96 -6.73 3.08
CA VAL A 48 12.74 -5.63 2.52
C VAL A 48 14.06 -5.48 3.26
N LEU A 49 15.04 -4.90 2.57
CA LEU A 49 16.32 -4.48 3.13
C LEU A 49 16.36 -2.95 3.15
N ALA A 50 16.95 -2.38 4.19
CA ALA A 50 17.24 -0.95 4.25
C ALA A 50 18.65 -0.72 3.70
N VAL A 51 18.76 0.06 2.63
CA VAL A 51 20.03 0.40 1.98
C VAL A 51 20.29 1.89 2.17
N GLU A 52 21.52 2.24 2.56
CA GLU A 52 21.96 3.64 2.60
C GLU A 52 22.17 4.15 1.17
N VAL A 53 21.41 5.16 0.76
CA VAL A 53 21.57 5.79 -0.55
C VAL A 53 22.25 7.15 -0.35
N GLY A 54 23.58 7.15 -0.51
CA GLY A 54 24.42 8.33 -0.38
C GLY A 54 24.54 9.09 -1.70
N SER A 55 24.13 10.36 -1.70
CA SER A 55 24.61 11.31 -2.70
C SER A 55 26.08 11.61 -2.41
N ARG A 56 26.89 11.72 -3.47
CA ARG A 56 28.34 11.91 -3.47
C ARG A 56 28.85 12.79 -2.30
N ARG A 57 29.93 12.32 -1.66
CA ARG A 57 30.84 13.00 -0.70
C ARG A 57 30.32 14.34 -0.14
N GLY A 58 29.83 14.34 1.11
CA GLY A 58 29.75 15.56 1.92
C GLY A 58 28.39 15.96 2.50
N ARG A 59 27.33 15.14 2.37
CA ARG A 59 26.02 15.45 2.99
C ARG A 59 25.70 14.48 4.13
N LEU A 60 25.58 15.00 5.35
CA LEU A 60 25.31 14.28 6.61
C LEU A 60 23.95 13.57 6.68
N ASN A 61 23.14 13.62 5.63
CA ASN A 61 21.80 13.05 5.62
C ASN A 61 21.83 11.71 4.88
N LYS A 62 22.15 10.64 5.61
CA LYS A 62 22.01 9.27 5.16
C LYS A 62 20.52 8.97 4.96
N ASN A 63 20.06 8.96 3.71
CA ASN A 63 18.68 8.57 3.42
C ASN A 63 18.63 7.04 3.25
N LEU A 64 17.95 6.38 4.17
CA LEU A 64 17.67 4.94 4.09
C LEU A 64 16.54 4.70 3.09
N GLN A 65 16.77 3.82 2.12
CA GLN A 65 15.77 3.38 1.16
C GLN A 65 15.45 1.90 1.33
N LEU A 66 14.15 1.57 1.35
CA LEU A 66 13.68 0.19 1.41
C LEU A 66 13.69 -0.43 0.01
N VAL A 67 14.34 -1.58 -0.13
CA VAL A 67 14.40 -2.37 -1.36
C VAL A 67 13.94 -3.81 -1.11
N LEU A 68 13.26 -4.41 -2.07
CA LEU A 68 12.69 -5.76 -1.95
C LEU A 68 13.79 -6.83 -1.95
N GLY A 69 13.81 -7.69 -0.92
CA GLY A 69 14.97 -8.50 -0.55
C GLY A 69 15.25 -9.78 -1.35
N ARG A 70 14.66 -10.01 -2.54
CA ARG A 70 14.84 -11.28 -3.28
C ARG A 70 14.83 -11.13 -4.80
N LEU A 71 15.99 -10.82 -5.40
CA LEU A 71 16.33 -11.16 -6.80
C LEU A 71 17.84 -11.43 -6.93
N PRO A 72 18.27 -12.45 -7.69
CA PRO A 72 19.69 -12.73 -7.94
C PRO A 72 20.34 -11.59 -8.74
N VAL A 73 21.58 -11.28 -8.38
CA VAL A 73 22.37 -10.08 -8.70
C VAL A 73 22.80 -9.95 -10.18
N TRP A 74 22.19 -10.70 -11.12
CA TRP A 74 22.75 -10.88 -12.48
C TRP A 74 22.13 -10.02 -13.59
N SER A 75 21.19 -9.13 -13.29
CA SER A 75 20.59 -8.25 -14.31
C SER A 75 20.57 -6.79 -13.86
N HIS A 76 21.70 -6.11 -14.03
CA HIS A 76 22.00 -4.86 -13.34
C HIS A 76 21.31 -3.59 -13.86
N GLN A 77 20.38 -3.64 -14.84
CA GLN A 77 19.94 -2.39 -15.48
C GLN A 77 18.44 -2.21 -15.82
N LEU A 78 17.61 -3.26 -15.82
CA LEU A 78 16.19 -3.12 -16.22
C LEU A 78 15.17 -3.15 -15.06
N LEU A 79 15.62 -3.25 -13.80
CA LEU A 79 14.74 -3.58 -12.67
C LEU A 79 14.75 -2.59 -11.50
N GLU A 80 15.41 -1.44 -11.64
CA GLU A 80 15.43 -0.37 -10.63
C GLU A 80 14.02 0.06 -10.20
N LYS A 81 13.07 0.15 -11.14
CA LYS A 81 11.68 0.55 -10.86
C LYS A 81 10.86 -0.49 -10.08
N LYS A 82 11.30 -1.75 -10.06
CA LYS A 82 10.67 -2.87 -9.34
C LYS A 82 11.32 -3.16 -7.98
N ARG A 83 12.40 -2.44 -7.61
CA ARG A 83 13.13 -2.65 -6.36
C ARG A 83 12.45 -1.99 -5.15
N THR A 84 11.70 -0.91 -5.34
CA THR A 84 11.03 -0.22 -4.23
C THR A 84 9.62 -0.78 -3.99
N PRO A 85 9.23 -1.04 -2.72
CA PRO A 85 7.86 -1.44 -2.41
C PRO A 85 6.88 -0.30 -2.70
N ARG A 86 5.63 -0.64 -3.06
CA ARG A 86 4.60 0.39 -3.22
C ARG A 86 4.14 0.86 -1.85
N ARG A 87 3.68 2.12 -1.77
CA ARG A 87 3.08 2.68 -0.54
C ARG A 87 1.85 1.91 -0.03
N SER A 88 1.25 1.08 -0.87
CA SER A 88 0.10 0.25 -0.52
C SER A 88 0.47 -1.16 -0.07
N ASP A 89 1.74 -1.58 -0.19
CA ASP A 89 2.20 -2.91 0.19
C ASP A 89 2.54 -2.95 1.70
N LEU A 90 2.37 -4.10 2.34
CA LEU A 90 2.93 -4.36 3.68
C LEU A 90 4.29 -5.03 3.52
N VAL A 91 5.27 -4.56 4.27
CA VAL A 91 6.66 -5.02 4.21
C VAL A 91 7.21 -5.21 5.61
N PHE A 92 8.20 -6.08 5.75
CA PHE A 92 8.86 -6.36 7.02
C PHE A 92 10.38 -6.44 6.85
N LEU A 93 11.12 -6.12 7.92
CA LEU A 93 12.59 -6.17 7.96
C LEU A 93 13.11 -7.47 8.57
N GLN A 94 12.32 -8.09 9.45
CA GLN A 94 12.71 -9.27 10.23
C GLN A 94 11.57 -10.27 10.25
N GLU A 95 11.92 -11.55 10.26
CA GLU A 95 10.97 -12.65 10.40
C GLU A 95 10.33 -12.63 11.79
N SER A 96 9.11 -13.16 11.87
CA SER A 96 8.39 -13.25 13.15
C SER A 96 9.05 -14.29 14.07
N PRO A 97 9.12 -14.05 15.39
CA PRO A 97 9.58 -15.07 16.35
C PRO A 97 8.59 -16.24 16.43
N ASN A 98 8.96 -17.29 17.17
CA ASN A 98 8.02 -18.34 17.55
C ASN A 98 7.11 -17.84 18.68
N TYR A 99 5.82 -17.71 18.38
CA TYR A 99 4.79 -17.29 19.32
C TYR A 99 4.06 -18.48 19.93
#